data_AF-A0A1G1Y1N6-F1
#
_entry.id   AF-A0A1G1Y1N6-F1
#
_cell.length_a   1.000
_cell.length_b   1.000
_cell.length_c   1.000
_cell.angle_alpha   90.00
_cell.angle_beta   90.00
_cell.angle_gamma   90.00
#
_symmetry.space_group_name_H-M   'P 1'
#
loop_
_entity.id
_entity.type
_entity.pdbx_description
1 polymer ?
#
loop_
_entity_poly.entity_id
_entity_poly.type
_entity_poly.pdbx_seq_one_letter_code
_entity_poly.pdbx_strand_id
1 'polypeptide(L)'
;MKFSLKSKGFTLIELLVVISIVGLLSTLGLVALGSARAKARDVKRVADLKQVQKALEMFYNEPGLIGYPTPSPVTLGLDATCLSSEGLKPTSCGGSIYMGLLPIDPSASASEICDGTNDQPCNYTYTRTGTDGFEINFYLERGIENLTPDGNKCLKASGFINSRCPCGDGACVSGETCSTCFTDCGVCP
;
A
#
# COMPACT_ATOMS: atom_id res chain seq x y z
N MET A 1 -25.36 27.70 -58.55
CA MET A 1 -24.52 28.61 -57.73
C MET A 1 -23.30 27.84 -57.26
N LYS A 2 -22.09 28.35 -57.55
CA LYS A 2 -20.82 27.69 -57.24
C LYS A 2 -20.17 28.47 -56.09
N PHE A 3 -20.22 27.93 -54.86
CA PHE A 3 -19.58 28.56 -53.70
C PHE A 3 -18.08 28.29 -53.77
N SER A 4 -17.29 29.31 -54.11
CA SER A 4 -15.83 29.26 -54.06
C SER A 4 -15.38 29.46 -52.61
N LEU A 5 -14.91 28.39 -51.96
CA LEU A 5 -14.32 28.45 -50.63
C LEU A 5 -12.89 28.99 -50.77
N LYS A 6 -12.66 30.25 -50.39
CA LYS A 6 -11.30 30.81 -50.24
C LYS A 6 -10.57 30.03 -49.14
N SER A 7 -9.61 29.20 -49.53
CA SER A 7 -8.65 28.59 -48.61
C SER A 7 -7.78 29.68 -48.00
N LYS A 8 -8.01 30.00 -46.72
CA LYS A 8 -7.09 30.80 -45.91
C LYS A 8 -6.02 29.85 -45.37
N GLY A 9 -4.78 30.02 -45.85
CA GLY A 9 -3.62 29.31 -45.31
C GLY A 9 -3.18 29.92 -43.97
N PHE A 10 -2.73 29.07 -43.05
CA PHE A 10 -2.06 29.50 -41.82
C PHE A 10 -0.70 30.13 -42.15
N THR A 11 -0.33 31.18 -41.43
CA THR A 11 1.01 31.75 -41.51
C THR A 11 2.01 30.88 -40.76
N LEU A 12 3.28 30.87 -41.20
CA LEU A 12 4.35 30.15 -40.50
C LEU A 12 4.50 30.60 -39.04
N ILE A 13 4.29 31.88 -38.77
CA ILE A 13 4.38 32.43 -37.41
C ILE A 13 3.23 31.98 -36.52
N GLU A 14 2.00 31.86 -37.05
CA GLU A 14 0.86 31.31 -36.29
C GLU A 14 1.11 29.87 -35.87
N LEU A 15 1.61 29.03 -36.78
CA LEU A 15 1.92 27.63 -36.45
C LEU A 15 3.03 27.55 -35.39
N LEU A 16 4.05 28.41 -35.50
CA LEU A 16 5.17 28.46 -34.55
C LEU A 16 4.74 28.88 -33.14
N VAL A 17 3.83 29.85 -33.03
CA VAL A 17 3.28 30.29 -31.73
C VAL A 17 2.40 29.21 -31.10
N VAL A 18 1.63 28.46 -31.89
CA VAL A 18 0.78 27.39 -31.35
C VAL A 18 1.60 26.26 -30.76
N ILE A 19 2.60 25.76 -31.49
CA ILE A 19 3.45 24.68 -30.98
C ILE A 19 4.27 25.11 -29.77
N SER A 20 4.66 26.39 -29.68
CA SER A 20 5.40 26.90 -28.52
C SER A 20 4.50 26.99 -27.27
N ILE A 21 3.24 27.42 -27.42
CA ILE A 21 2.26 27.43 -26.32
C ILE A 21 1.91 26.00 -25.89
N VAL A 22 1.64 25.09 -26.84
CA VAL A 22 1.35 23.68 -26.54
C VAL A 22 2.55 23.04 -25.85
N GLY A 23 3.78 23.29 -26.32
CA GLY A 23 5.00 22.80 -25.69
C GLY A 23 5.15 23.29 -24.24
N LEU A 24 4.91 24.57 -23.99
CA LEU A 24 4.96 25.16 -22.66
C LEU A 24 3.91 24.56 -21.71
N LEU A 25 2.66 24.45 -22.16
CA LEU A 25 1.58 23.90 -21.33
C LEU A 25 1.75 22.40 -21.07
N SER A 26 2.30 21.66 -22.04
CA SER A 26 2.50 20.21 -21.93
C SER A 26 3.49 19.85 -20.83
N THR A 27 4.58 20.63 -20.65
CA THR A 27 5.57 20.33 -19.60
C THR A 27 5.00 20.49 -18.19
N LEU A 28 4.21 21.54 -17.96
CA LEU A 28 3.52 21.77 -16.68
C LEU A 28 2.49 20.66 -16.39
N GLY A 29 1.77 20.20 -17.42
CA GLY A 29 0.78 19.13 -17.30
C GLY A 29 1.39 17.79 -16.85
N LEU A 30 2.59 17.44 -17.34
CA LEU A 30 3.24 16.18 -17.00
C LEU A 30 3.64 16.10 -15.52
N VAL A 31 4.15 17.20 -14.94
CA VAL A 31 4.53 17.24 -13.52
C VAL A 31 3.31 17.08 -12.61
N ALA A 32 2.21 17.76 -12.93
CA ALA A 32 0.97 17.66 -12.17
C ALA A 32 0.39 16.23 -12.21
N LEU A 33 0.46 15.57 -13.37
CA LEU A 33 -0.04 14.21 -13.55
C LEU A 33 0.74 13.18 -12.73
N GLY A 34 2.06 13.33 -12.61
CA GLY A 34 2.91 12.46 -11.78
C GLY A 34 2.48 12.49 -10.30
N SER A 35 2.31 13.70 -9.74
CA SER A 35 1.85 13.89 -8.37
C SER A 35 0.44 13.33 -8.13
N ALA A 36 -0.48 13.57 -9.07
CA ALA A 36 -1.85 13.06 -8.99
C ALA A 36 -1.91 11.53 -8.99
N ARG A 37 -1.09 10.87 -9.82
CA ARG A 37 -1.00 9.39 -9.87
C ARG A 37 -0.44 8.81 -8.57
N ALA A 38 0.59 9.42 -8.00
CA ALA A 38 1.16 8.98 -6.73
C ALA A 38 0.13 9.09 -5.59
N LYS A 39 -0.59 10.21 -5.50
CA LYS A 39 -1.67 10.39 -4.51
C LYS A 39 -2.82 9.39 -4.73
N ALA A 40 -3.18 9.10 -5.98
CA ALA A 40 -4.21 8.09 -6.28
C ALA A 40 -3.78 6.68 -5.86
N ARG A 41 -2.49 6.33 -6.05
CA ARG A 41 -1.94 5.07 -5.53
C ARG A 41 -2.03 5.02 -4.02
N ASP A 42 -1.58 6.06 -3.31
CA ASP A 42 -1.68 6.12 -1.85
C ASP A 42 -3.13 5.90 -1.37
N VAL A 43 -4.13 6.48 -2.07
CA VAL A 43 -5.56 6.33 -1.68
C VAL A 43 -5.98 4.89 -1.83
N LYS A 44 -5.53 4.24 -2.91
CA LYS A 44 -5.74 2.82 -3.14
C LYS A 44 -5.07 1.97 -2.05
N ARG A 45 -3.83 2.25 -1.65
CA ARG A 45 -3.13 1.54 -0.56
C ARG A 45 -3.95 1.55 0.73
N VAL A 46 -4.38 2.73 1.15
CA VAL A 46 -5.18 2.90 2.38
C VAL A 46 -6.52 2.18 2.27
N ALA A 47 -7.18 2.24 1.12
CA ALA A 47 -8.46 1.57 0.90
C ALA A 47 -8.31 0.03 0.91
N ASP A 48 -7.30 -0.49 0.24
CA ASP A 48 -6.98 -1.92 0.16
C ASP A 48 -6.65 -2.46 1.57
N LEU A 49 -5.80 -1.77 2.33
CA LEU A 49 -5.44 -2.16 3.70
C LEU A 49 -6.62 -2.10 4.67
N LYS A 50 -7.54 -1.13 4.54
CA LYS A 50 -8.79 -1.11 5.32
C LYS A 50 -9.65 -2.35 5.05
N GLN A 51 -9.67 -2.86 3.83
CA GLN A 51 -10.39 -4.08 3.51
C GLN A 51 -9.70 -5.31 4.13
N VAL A 52 -8.36 -5.37 4.08
CA VAL A 52 -7.60 -6.43 4.74
C VAL A 52 -7.83 -6.44 6.24
N GLN A 53 -7.77 -5.27 6.89
CA GLN A 53 -8.07 -5.14 8.33
C GLN A 53 -9.45 -5.71 8.65
N LYS A 54 -10.50 -5.31 7.92
CA LYS A 54 -11.85 -5.87 8.14
C LYS A 54 -11.89 -7.38 7.97
N ALA A 55 -11.18 -7.93 6.99
CA ALA A 55 -11.12 -9.37 6.78
C ALA A 55 -10.40 -10.10 7.92
N LEU A 56 -9.33 -9.51 8.46
CA LEU A 56 -8.63 -10.03 9.64
C LEU A 56 -9.51 -9.98 10.90
N GLU A 57 -10.26 -8.90 11.09
CA GLU A 57 -11.23 -8.79 12.20
C GLU A 57 -12.35 -9.82 12.06
N MET A 58 -12.85 -10.09 10.84
CA MET A 58 -13.82 -11.17 10.61
C MET A 58 -13.23 -12.54 10.96
N PHE A 59 -11.97 -12.81 10.56
CA PHE A 59 -11.27 -14.05 10.93
C PHE A 59 -11.13 -14.19 12.44
N TYR A 60 -10.76 -13.12 13.16
CA TYR A 60 -10.55 -13.13 14.60
C TYR A 60 -11.86 -13.41 15.37
N ASN A 61 -13.00 -12.97 14.85
CA ASN A 61 -14.31 -13.19 15.46
C ASN A 61 -14.93 -14.55 15.14
N GLU A 62 -14.28 -15.39 14.33
CA GLU A 62 -14.80 -16.72 13.97
C GLU A 62 -14.69 -17.70 15.16
N PRO A 63 -15.79 -18.36 15.57
CA PRO A 63 -15.76 -19.32 16.64
C PRO A 63 -14.83 -20.51 16.35
N GLY A 64 -13.94 -20.82 17.29
CA GLY A 64 -13.03 -21.97 17.20
C GLY A 64 -11.67 -21.66 16.59
N LEU A 65 -11.45 -20.44 16.08
CA LEU A 65 -10.12 -19.96 15.72
C LEU A 65 -9.47 -19.28 16.94
N ILE A 66 -8.15 -19.42 17.07
CA ILE A 66 -7.38 -18.83 18.17
C ILE A 66 -6.51 -17.72 17.62
N GLY A 67 -6.95 -16.48 17.84
CA GLY A 67 -6.20 -15.29 17.49
C GLY A 67 -6.15 -15.00 15.98
N TYR A 68 -5.24 -14.12 15.59
CA TYR A 68 -5.01 -13.75 14.20
C TYR A 68 -4.28 -14.84 13.39
N PRO A 69 -4.43 -14.86 12.04
CA PRO A 69 -4.00 -15.97 11.20
C PRO A 69 -2.49 -16.19 11.20
N THR A 70 -2.10 -17.44 11.02
CA THR A 70 -0.72 -17.88 10.74
C THR A 70 -0.67 -18.55 9.36
N PRO A 71 0.51 -18.63 8.71
CA PRO A 71 1.84 -18.19 9.15
C PRO A 71 2.03 -16.67 9.19
N SER A 72 3.07 -16.24 9.91
CA SER A 72 3.51 -14.84 10.03
C SER A 72 5.03 -14.82 10.27
N PRO A 73 5.79 -13.83 9.74
CA PRO A 73 5.34 -12.77 8.84
C PRO A 73 5.03 -13.31 7.43
N VAL A 74 4.23 -12.58 6.64
CA VAL A 74 3.91 -12.95 5.25
C VAL A 74 3.69 -11.72 4.38
N THR A 75 4.14 -11.77 3.12
CA THR A 75 3.90 -10.70 2.15
C THR A 75 2.55 -10.89 1.46
N LEU A 76 1.68 -9.89 1.57
CA LEU A 76 0.33 -9.91 1.00
C LEU A 76 0.36 -9.75 -0.52
N GLY A 77 -0.50 -10.49 -1.22
CA GLY A 77 -0.60 -10.48 -2.68
C GLY A 77 0.51 -11.27 -3.39
N LEU A 78 1.50 -11.79 -2.65
CA LEU A 78 2.61 -12.61 -3.16
C LEU A 78 2.63 -13.97 -2.45
N ASP A 79 3.12 -14.02 -1.20
CA ASP A 79 3.22 -15.25 -0.40
C ASP A 79 1.86 -15.68 0.15
N ALA A 80 0.97 -14.72 0.41
CA ALA A 80 -0.43 -14.95 0.72
C ALA A 80 -1.31 -14.25 -0.31
N THR A 81 -2.02 -15.01 -1.11
CA THR A 81 -2.95 -14.49 -2.12
C THR A 81 -4.38 -14.41 -1.60
N CYS A 82 -4.71 -15.09 -0.51
CA CYS A 82 -6.06 -15.07 0.05
C CYS A 82 -6.07 -15.34 1.57
N LEU A 83 -7.16 -14.94 2.23
CA LEU A 83 -7.44 -15.17 3.64
C LEU A 83 -8.73 -15.99 3.78
N SER A 84 -8.62 -17.10 4.50
CA SER A 84 -9.72 -18.03 4.76
C SER A 84 -9.70 -18.53 6.21
N SER A 85 -10.65 -19.38 6.61
CA SER A 85 -10.65 -20.08 7.90
C SER A 85 -9.40 -20.92 8.15
N GLU A 86 -8.66 -21.28 7.10
CA GLU A 86 -7.38 -21.99 7.21
C GLU A 86 -6.17 -21.05 7.38
N GLY A 87 -6.40 -19.75 7.46
CA GLY A 87 -5.38 -18.70 7.58
C GLY A 87 -5.02 -18.02 6.26
N LEU A 88 -3.81 -17.49 6.20
CA LEU A 88 -3.23 -16.83 5.01
C LEU A 88 -2.58 -17.88 4.11
N LYS A 89 -3.01 -17.97 2.84
CA LYS A 89 -2.58 -19.03 1.91
C LYS A 89 -2.14 -18.48 0.53
N PRO A 90 -1.21 -19.14 -0.17
CA PRO A 90 -0.64 -18.67 -1.44
C PRO A 90 -1.45 -18.96 -2.71
N THR A 91 -2.37 -19.94 -2.74
CA THR A 91 -3.10 -20.28 -3.99
C THR A 91 -4.43 -21.00 -3.77
N SER A 92 -4.55 -21.84 -2.74
CA SER A 92 -5.78 -22.58 -2.44
C SER A 92 -6.35 -22.17 -1.09
N CYS A 93 -7.32 -21.24 -1.09
CA CYS A 93 -8.12 -20.96 0.10
C CYS A 93 -9.27 -21.95 0.21
N GLY A 94 -9.17 -22.88 1.16
CA GLY A 94 -10.25 -23.77 1.57
C GLY A 94 -11.13 -23.14 2.64
N GLY A 95 -12.29 -23.76 2.90
CA GLY A 95 -13.21 -23.32 3.95
C GLY A 95 -13.88 -21.97 3.69
N SER A 96 -14.20 -21.26 4.78
CA SER A 96 -14.86 -19.95 4.74
C SER A 96 -13.86 -18.89 4.28
N ILE A 97 -14.17 -18.20 3.18
CA ILE A 97 -13.28 -17.19 2.59
C ILE A 97 -13.64 -15.80 3.15
N TYR A 98 -12.68 -15.14 3.80
CA TYR A 98 -12.83 -13.77 4.29
C TYR A 98 -12.33 -12.75 3.27
N MET A 99 -11.30 -13.11 2.50
CA MET A 99 -10.80 -12.33 1.37
C MET A 99 -10.19 -13.24 0.31
N GLY A 100 -10.85 -13.35 -0.84
CA GLY A 100 -10.44 -14.23 -1.93
C GLY A 100 -9.24 -13.74 -2.75
N LEU A 101 -8.89 -12.46 -2.63
CA LEU A 101 -7.70 -11.87 -3.24
C LEU A 101 -7.13 -10.81 -2.31
N LEU A 102 -5.93 -11.06 -1.78
CA LEU A 102 -5.18 -10.08 -1.01
C LEU A 102 -4.52 -9.07 -1.97
N PRO A 103 -4.56 -7.77 -1.63
CA PRO A 103 -4.00 -6.73 -2.47
C PRO A 103 -2.46 -6.78 -2.48
N ILE A 104 -1.88 -6.41 -3.61
CA ILE A 104 -0.46 -6.11 -3.77
C ILE A 104 -0.27 -4.59 -3.87
N ASP A 105 0.90 -4.10 -3.44
CA ASP A 105 1.20 -2.67 -3.57
C ASP A 105 1.18 -2.23 -5.06
N PRO A 106 0.48 -1.12 -5.42
CA PRO A 106 0.37 -0.68 -6.81
C PRO A 106 1.68 -0.23 -7.47
N SER A 107 2.75 -0.04 -6.69
CA SER A 107 4.04 0.46 -7.17
C SER A 107 5.21 -0.48 -6.92
N ALA A 108 5.05 -1.50 -6.08
CA ALA A 108 6.17 -2.33 -5.68
C ALA A 108 6.65 -3.23 -6.83
N SER A 109 7.95 -3.14 -7.13
CA SER A 109 8.68 -4.22 -7.78
C SER A 109 8.70 -5.41 -6.83
N ALA A 110 8.38 -6.59 -7.33
CA ALA A 110 7.93 -7.77 -6.60
C ALA A 110 8.88 -8.37 -5.52
N SER A 111 9.92 -7.68 -5.06
CA SER A 111 10.93 -8.25 -4.14
C SER A 111 11.29 -7.38 -2.93
N GLU A 112 10.83 -6.12 -2.84
CA GLU A 112 11.01 -5.33 -1.60
C GLU A 112 9.83 -5.57 -0.66
N ILE A 113 10.11 -6.01 0.56
CA ILE A 113 9.13 -6.24 1.63
C ILE A 113 9.07 -5.03 2.55
N CYS A 114 7.91 -4.62 3.03
CA CYS A 114 7.85 -3.57 4.05
C CYS A 114 8.17 -4.19 5.41
N ASP A 115 9.36 -3.95 5.96
CA ASP A 115 9.82 -4.52 7.23
C ASP A 115 9.76 -3.53 8.40
N GLY A 116 9.24 -2.33 8.17
CA GLY A 116 9.20 -1.24 9.15
C GLY A 116 10.38 -0.25 9.06
N THR A 117 11.46 -0.61 8.35
CA THR A 117 12.67 0.23 8.20
C THR A 117 12.79 0.91 6.84
N ASN A 118 12.16 0.34 5.80
CA ASN A 118 12.30 0.85 4.44
C ASN A 118 11.74 2.28 4.27
N ASP A 119 12.50 3.10 3.54
CA ASP A 119 12.09 4.44 3.09
C ASP A 119 11.78 4.47 1.58
N GLN A 120 11.55 3.29 0.98
CA GLN A 120 11.27 3.09 -0.44
C GLN A 120 9.96 2.29 -0.65
N PRO A 121 9.35 2.35 -1.84
CA PRO A 121 8.14 1.60 -2.15
C PRO A 121 8.31 0.08 -2.00
N CYS A 122 7.50 -0.53 -1.13
CA CYS A 122 7.60 -1.94 -0.79
C CYS A 122 6.23 -2.64 -0.76
N ASN A 123 6.23 -3.98 -0.77
CA ASN A 123 5.03 -4.81 -0.67
C ASN A 123 4.52 -4.89 0.76
N TYR A 124 3.21 -4.97 0.93
CA TYR A 124 2.59 -5.06 2.25
C TYR A 124 3.03 -6.32 2.99
N THR A 125 3.50 -6.15 4.22
CA THR A 125 3.91 -7.27 5.08
C THR A 125 2.99 -7.35 6.27
N TYR A 126 2.34 -8.50 6.43
CA TYR A 126 1.57 -8.84 7.60
C TYR A 126 2.46 -9.50 8.64
N THR A 127 2.36 -9.04 9.88
CA THR A 127 3.01 -9.64 11.04
C THR A 127 1.98 -9.79 12.16
N ARG A 128 1.89 -11.00 12.73
CA ARG A 128 1.09 -11.29 13.91
C ARG A 128 1.84 -10.85 15.17
N THR A 129 1.15 -10.13 16.05
CA THR A 129 1.66 -9.60 17.32
C THR A 129 0.90 -10.31 18.46
N GLY A 130 1.49 -11.37 19.03
CA GLY A 130 0.80 -12.20 20.03
C GLY A 130 -0.36 -12.99 19.43
N THR A 131 -1.44 -13.19 20.21
CA THR A 131 -2.69 -13.84 19.75
C THR A 131 -3.72 -12.81 19.28
N ASP A 132 -3.79 -11.67 19.94
CA ASP A 132 -4.88 -10.70 19.82
C ASP A 132 -4.47 -9.44 19.05
N GLY A 133 -3.30 -9.47 18.41
CA GLY A 133 -2.76 -8.36 17.65
C GLY A 133 -2.20 -8.77 16.29
N PHE A 134 -2.20 -7.82 15.38
CA PHE A 134 -1.46 -7.87 14.14
C PHE A 134 -1.02 -6.47 13.73
N GLU A 135 -0.08 -6.44 12.80
CA GLU A 135 0.45 -5.25 12.20
C GLU A 135 0.64 -5.49 10.70
N ILE A 136 0.31 -4.49 9.87
CA ILE A 136 0.61 -4.49 8.44
C ILE A 136 1.47 -3.29 8.12
N ASN A 137 2.69 -3.56 7.66
CA ASN A 137 3.64 -2.56 7.18
C ASN A 137 3.36 -2.19 5.73
N PHE A 138 3.38 -0.90 5.41
CA PHE A 138 3.18 -0.37 4.07
C PHE A 138 3.90 0.97 3.84
N TYR A 139 4.08 1.37 2.59
CA TYR A 139 4.74 2.64 2.22
C TYR A 139 3.76 3.63 1.58
N LEU A 140 3.99 4.94 1.76
CA LEU A 140 3.26 6.02 1.09
C LEU A 140 4.21 6.93 0.32
N GLU A 141 3.88 7.26 -0.93
CA GLU A 141 4.76 8.04 -1.79
C GLU A 141 4.66 9.56 -1.56
N ARG A 142 3.44 10.06 -1.35
CA ARG A 142 3.12 11.48 -1.14
C ARG A 142 2.40 11.71 0.18
N GLY A 143 1.77 10.67 0.74
CA GLY A 143 1.00 10.77 1.96
C GLY A 143 -0.45 11.21 1.72
N ILE A 144 -1.29 10.95 2.72
CA ILE A 144 -2.72 11.25 2.68
C ILE A 144 -3.17 11.74 4.05
N GLU A 145 -3.78 12.93 4.07
CA GLU A 145 -4.38 13.51 5.27
C GLU A 145 -3.39 13.49 6.44
N ASN A 146 -3.64 12.62 7.42
CA ASN A 146 -2.86 12.47 8.65
C ASN A 146 -1.74 11.41 8.55
N LEU A 147 -1.54 10.81 7.38
CA LEU A 147 -0.45 9.87 7.10
C LEU A 147 0.61 10.56 6.24
N THR A 148 1.75 10.87 6.85
CA THR A 148 2.88 11.55 6.22
C THR A 148 3.77 10.56 5.44
N PRO A 149 4.50 10.99 4.39
CA PRO A 149 5.33 10.10 3.55
C PRO A 149 6.75 9.87 4.10
N ASP A 150 6.94 9.95 5.42
CA ASP A 150 8.22 9.81 6.13
C ASP A 150 8.55 8.35 6.46
N GLY A 151 8.62 7.52 5.42
CA GLY A 151 8.93 6.09 5.52
C GLY A 151 7.72 5.20 5.75
N ASN A 152 7.98 3.96 6.15
CA ASN A 152 6.94 2.96 6.37
C ASN A 152 5.92 3.37 7.44
N LYS A 153 4.66 3.04 7.16
CA LYS A 153 3.49 3.23 7.98
C LYS A 153 2.84 1.89 8.27
N CYS A 154 1.93 1.92 9.25
CA CYS A 154 1.50 0.72 9.93
C CYS A 154 0.00 0.72 10.13
N LEU A 155 -0.63 -0.43 9.92
CA LEU A 155 -2.03 -0.66 10.24
C LEU A 155 -2.13 -1.74 11.31
N LYS A 156 -2.76 -1.41 12.44
CA LYS A 156 -3.11 -2.36 13.51
C LYS A 156 -4.63 -2.52 13.60
N ALA A 157 -5.10 -3.43 14.46
CA ALA A 157 -6.52 -3.54 14.80
C ALA A 157 -7.13 -2.19 15.25
N SER A 158 -6.36 -1.35 15.95
CA SER A 158 -6.77 0.00 16.39
C SER A 158 -6.82 1.05 15.28
N GLY A 159 -6.29 0.76 14.08
CA GLY A 159 -6.26 1.66 12.93
C GLY A 159 -4.85 2.01 12.45
N PHE A 160 -4.76 3.05 11.62
CA PHE A 160 -3.52 3.51 11.02
C PHE A 160 -2.68 4.29 12.02
N ILE A 161 -1.38 4.03 12.01
CA ILE A 161 -0.39 4.72 12.83
C ILE A 161 0.51 5.56 11.93
N ASN A 162 0.61 6.86 12.23
CA ASN A 162 1.46 7.80 11.50
C ASN A 162 2.90 7.86 12.03
N SER A 163 3.46 6.74 12.43
CA SER A 163 4.85 6.59 12.82
C SER A 163 5.39 5.31 12.22
N ARG A 164 6.72 5.15 12.24
CA ARG A 164 7.31 3.84 11.99
C ARG A 164 6.74 2.83 12.97
N CYS A 165 6.62 1.60 12.51
CA CYS A 165 6.18 0.50 13.33
C CYS A 165 7.21 0.26 14.41
N PRO A 166 6.78 -0.03 15.65
CA PRO A 166 7.72 -0.42 16.68
C PRO A 166 8.33 -1.80 16.32
N CYS A 167 7.59 -2.64 15.60
CA CYS A 167 8.10 -3.92 15.14
C CYS A 167 8.97 -3.86 13.88
N GLY A 168 10.12 -4.54 13.93
CA GLY A 168 11.11 -4.68 12.87
C GLY A 168 12.03 -3.46 12.73
N ASP A 169 11.99 -2.51 13.67
CA ASP A 169 12.78 -1.28 13.59
C ASP A 169 14.20 -1.42 14.18
N GLY A 170 14.54 -2.59 14.73
CA GLY A 170 15.84 -2.85 15.34
C GLY A 170 16.08 -2.08 16.64
N ALA A 171 15.06 -1.45 17.19
CA ALA A 171 15.02 -0.89 18.54
C ALA A 171 14.11 -1.76 19.43
N CYS A 172 14.23 -1.58 20.74
CA CYS A 172 13.26 -2.15 21.67
C CYS A 172 12.55 -1.00 22.39
N VAL A 173 11.25 -0.84 22.15
CA VAL A 173 10.45 0.16 22.87
C VAL A 173 9.68 -0.47 24.05
N SER A 174 9.32 0.35 25.03
CA SER A 174 8.60 -0.11 26.22
C SER A 174 7.29 -0.83 25.85
N GLY A 175 7.19 -2.11 26.19
CA GLY A 175 6.03 -2.96 25.88
C GLY A 175 6.27 -3.95 24.74
N GLU A 176 7.43 -3.90 24.08
CA GLU A 176 7.85 -4.92 23.15
C GLU A 176 8.55 -6.08 23.85
N THR A 177 8.21 -7.29 23.41
CA THR A 177 8.82 -8.55 23.82
C THR A 177 8.91 -9.43 22.58
N CYS A 178 9.72 -10.48 22.60
CA CYS A 178 9.76 -11.49 21.53
C CYS A 178 8.39 -12.12 21.18
N SER A 179 7.41 -12.05 22.09
CA SER A 179 6.06 -12.59 21.89
C SER A 179 5.11 -11.62 21.19
N THR A 180 5.33 -10.32 21.38
CA THR A 180 4.55 -9.25 20.74
C THR A 180 5.23 -8.81 19.44
N CYS A 181 6.55 -8.92 19.36
CA CYS A 181 7.33 -8.61 18.18
C CYS A 181 8.40 -9.65 17.91
N PHE A 182 8.14 -10.55 16.96
CA PHE A 182 9.09 -11.62 16.64
C PHE A 182 10.31 -11.11 15.85
N THR A 183 10.13 -10.06 15.05
CA THR A 183 11.17 -9.53 14.15
C THR A 183 12.34 -8.90 14.93
N ASP A 184 12.09 -8.28 16.09
CA ASP A 184 13.14 -7.71 16.96
C ASP A 184 13.57 -8.67 18.09
N CYS A 185 13.21 -9.95 17.99
CA CYS A 185 13.56 -10.90 19.03
C CYS A 185 15.09 -11.08 19.12
N GLY A 186 15.64 -10.85 20.32
CA GLY A 186 17.08 -10.81 20.58
C GLY A 186 17.66 -9.40 20.74
N VAL A 187 16.93 -8.36 20.32
CA VAL A 187 17.22 -6.95 20.66
C VAL A 187 16.41 -6.51 21.89
N CYS A 188 15.22 -7.10 22.06
CA CYS A 188 14.38 -6.90 23.25
C CYS A 188 14.70 -7.88 24.40
N PRO A 189 14.71 -7.40 25.67
CA PRO A 189 14.93 -8.21 26.87
C PRO A 189 13.77 -9.17 27.20
#